data_AF-A0A7C5UKM2-F1
#
_entry.id   AF-A0A7C5UKM2-F1
#
_cell.length_a   1.000
_cell.length_b   1.000
_cell.length_c   1.000
_cell.angle_alpha   90.00
_cell.angle_beta   90.00
_cell.angle_gamma   90.00
#
_symmetry.space_group_name_H-M   'P 1'
#
loop_
_entity.id
_entity.type
_entity.pdbx_description
1 polymer ?
#
loop_
_entity_poly.entity_id
_entity_poly.type
_entity_poly.pdbx_seq_one_letter_code
_entity_poly.pdbx_strand_id
1 'polypeptide(L)'
;MFKRGIASAQEAQVELYLSAETESVGYEWLRDLREGELRMPFIPGYNEMQLVVSTRLPKPATLYLNRVELVARPAHQTNVGRGFSLQAEYWGKEAPVVPLPAASSEGFPKQVRIPFRFSYAGLPPKEMYVLTVRAAPDAVVADGAPVLASTYTTVTLYIPALPVPPKIAEGRPFFCVPLTGEGFPYRDAQGKPIERRRAALRKWTLVRRTGNTLEFAIEGTPTRAYYEWDGISDLPTLLPMIDEPTVRQLKARYEGKRVWGYGGLSASAVLPPPSQTVGLGFEKDKPARILRIVRVWRPWTALTVGSMLYIGGRDDFFYTHQPLLVQLLPEGRAMAAVGVNAGIEAIERVMSQPRRYAIGFIELHADLWDFERSYSLQSPYELSRRWSATERRAWRSGELAKGIRHEVVAWILGWPPDYGTKDDLKRLDLWVYPDVPFPAELYFRNGRLVRWEFHRLP
;
A
#
# COMPACT_ATOMS: atom_id res chain seq x y z
N MET A 1 -22.26 -27.18 44.15
CA MET A 1 -22.76 -26.62 42.87
C MET A 1 -21.77 -25.57 42.40
N PHE A 2 -21.01 -25.87 41.35
CA PHE A 2 -19.79 -25.16 40.93
C PHE A 2 -20.09 -23.73 40.46
N LYS A 3 -19.61 -22.73 41.21
CA LYS A 3 -19.32 -21.40 40.67
C LYS A 3 -17.96 -21.46 39.98
N ARG A 4 -17.95 -21.75 38.67
CA ARG A 4 -16.82 -21.39 37.80
C ARG A 4 -16.94 -19.90 37.49
N GLY A 5 -16.35 -19.08 38.36
CA GLY A 5 -15.96 -17.74 37.99
C GLY A 5 -14.77 -17.86 37.04
N ILE A 6 -15.00 -17.63 35.74
CA ILE A 6 -13.92 -17.33 34.81
C ILE A 6 -13.40 -15.98 35.26
N ALA A 7 -12.26 -15.98 35.94
CA ALA A 7 -11.49 -14.79 36.19
C ALA A 7 -11.27 -14.11 34.84
N SER A 8 -11.73 -12.87 34.72
CA SER A 8 -11.43 -11.97 33.61
C SER A 8 -9.93 -11.99 33.35
N ALA A 9 -9.53 -12.19 32.09
CA ALA A 9 -8.17 -12.02 31.63
C ALA A 9 -7.70 -10.57 31.92
N GLN A 10 -7.19 -10.36 33.14
CA GLN A 10 -6.43 -9.19 33.52
C GLN A 10 -5.12 -9.24 32.73
N GLU A 11 -5.14 -8.47 31.65
CA GLU A 11 -4.07 -7.67 31.08
C GLU A 11 -2.71 -8.37 30.89
N ALA A 12 -2.44 -8.77 29.64
CA ALA A 12 -1.08 -8.99 29.20
C ALA A 12 -0.24 -7.72 29.47
N GLN A 13 0.80 -7.86 30.28
CA GLN A 13 1.61 -6.72 30.73
C GLN A 13 2.63 -6.27 29.67
N VAL A 14 2.85 -7.09 28.63
CA VAL A 14 3.68 -6.78 27.46
C VAL A 14 2.98 -7.23 26.19
N GLU A 15 2.88 -6.32 25.22
CA GLU A 15 2.30 -6.54 23.91
C GLU A 15 3.39 -6.37 22.84
N LEU A 16 3.44 -7.32 21.91
CA LEU A 16 4.34 -7.31 20.78
C LEU A 16 3.50 -7.15 19.51
N TYR A 17 3.80 -6.12 18.73
CA TYR A 17 3.15 -5.91 17.45
C TYR A 17 4.09 -5.36 16.38
N LEU A 18 3.71 -5.60 15.13
CA LEU A 18 4.39 -5.01 13.99
C LEU A 18 3.79 -3.66 13.68
N SER A 19 4.65 -2.67 13.45
CA SER A 19 4.29 -1.40 12.86
C SER A 19 5.18 -1.16 11.64
N ALA A 20 4.62 -0.58 10.60
CA ALA A 20 5.39 -0.05 9.49
C ALA A 20 5.17 1.46 9.47
N GLU A 21 6.09 2.20 10.09
CA GLU A 21 6.03 3.65 10.07
C GLU A 21 6.51 4.20 8.74
N THR A 22 5.82 5.23 8.26
CA THR A 22 6.25 6.03 7.13
C THR A 22 6.87 7.33 7.63
N GLU A 23 8.11 7.29 8.11
CA GLU A 23 8.90 8.52 8.19
C GLU A 23 9.58 8.76 6.85
N SER A 24 9.36 9.95 6.27
CA SER A 24 9.96 10.37 5.02
C SER A 24 11.40 10.83 5.25
N VAL A 25 12.38 9.99 4.92
CA VAL A 25 13.80 10.37 4.89
C VAL A 25 14.43 9.82 3.60
N GLY A 26 15.43 10.54 3.07
CA GLY A 26 16.06 10.29 1.77
C GLY A 26 16.63 8.88 1.62
N TYR A 27 16.69 8.41 0.37
CA TYR A 27 17.06 7.04 0.08
C TYR A 27 18.57 6.86 -0.19
N GLU A 28 19.18 5.74 0.20
CA GLU A 28 20.59 5.31 -0.06
C GLU A 28 20.65 3.81 -0.42
N TRP A 29 21.03 3.43 -1.65
CA TRP A 29 21.32 2.07 -2.10
C TRP A 29 22.76 1.59 -1.78
N LEU A 30 22.92 0.28 -1.53
CA LEU A 30 24.14 -0.40 -1.08
C LEU A 30 25.22 -0.75 -2.13
N ARG A 31 26.43 -0.89 -1.59
CA ARG A 31 27.73 -1.19 -2.21
C ARG A 31 28.04 -2.69 -2.46
N ASP A 32 27.20 -3.65 -2.08
CA ASP A 32 27.56 -5.08 -2.09
C ASP A 32 26.43 -6.04 -2.50
N LEU A 33 26.05 -6.06 -3.78
CA LEU A 33 25.34 -7.19 -4.38
C LEU A 33 26.35 -8.05 -5.15
N ARG A 34 26.85 -9.12 -4.53
CA ARG A 34 27.45 -10.23 -5.29
C ARG A 34 26.35 -10.90 -6.09
N GLU A 35 26.64 -11.22 -7.35
CA GLU A 35 25.69 -11.83 -8.28
C GLU A 35 25.10 -13.11 -7.68
N GLY A 36 23.78 -13.14 -7.45
CA GLY A 36 23.04 -14.35 -7.09
C GLY A 36 22.35 -14.37 -5.72
N GLU A 37 22.66 -13.47 -4.79
CA GLU A 37 21.93 -13.36 -3.52
C GLU A 37 21.01 -12.14 -3.52
N LEU A 38 19.70 -12.36 -3.56
CA LEU A 38 18.69 -11.33 -3.27
C LEU A 38 18.71 -11.03 -1.77
N ARG A 39 19.69 -10.23 -1.31
CA ARG A 39 19.64 -9.58 0.00
C ARG A 39 19.05 -8.19 -0.16
N MET A 40 18.15 -7.81 0.74
CA MET A 40 17.56 -6.46 0.75
C MET A 40 18.69 -5.42 0.84
N PRO A 41 18.70 -4.39 -0.03
CA PRO A 41 19.59 -3.27 0.18
C PRO A 41 19.19 -2.49 1.43
N PHE A 42 20.20 -2.16 2.23
CA PHE A 42 20.13 -1.20 3.34
C PHE A 42 19.82 0.18 2.76
N ILE A 43 18.85 0.87 3.38
CA ILE A 43 18.65 2.31 3.27
C ILE A 43 18.43 2.85 4.69
N PRO A 44 19.23 3.78 5.23
CA PRO A 44 18.83 4.60 6.36
C PRO A 44 17.74 5.58 5.87
N GLY A 45 16.53 5.49 6.43
CA GLY A 45 15.45 6.43 6.12
C GLY A 45 14.23 5.87 5.37
N TYR A 46 14.13 4.56 5.13
CA TYR A 46 12.90 3.93 4.61
C TYR A 46 12.23 3.01 5.61
N ASN A 47 10.92 3.20 5.78
CA ASN A 47 9.90 2.29 6.32
C ASN A 47 10.46 1.01 6.95
N GLU A 48 11.07 1.16 8.12
CA GLU A 48 11.47 0.03 8.92
C GLU A 48 10.20 -0.62 9.43
N MET A 49 10.01 -1.92 9.15
CA MET A 49 9.11 -2.67 10.01
C MET A 49 9.74 -2.66 11.40
N GLN A 50 8.97 -2.16 12.34
CA GLN A 50 9.35 -2.06 13.73
C GLN A 50 8.59 -3.14 14.48
N LEU A 51 9.32 -3.87 15.31
CA LEU A 51 8.70 -4.57 16.42
C LEU A 51 8.44 -3.53 17.49
N VAL A 52 7.18 -3.21 17.73
CA VAL A 52 6.77 -2.35 18.81
C VAL A 52 6.44 -3.21 20.02
N VAL A 53 7.16 -2.92 21.11
CA VAL A 53 6.97 -3.56 22.40
C VAL A 53 6.30 -2.55 23.31
N SER A 54 5.02 -2.77 23.60
CA SER A 54 4.24 -1.96 24.54
C SER A 54 4.23 -2.66 25.89
N THR A 55 4.74 -2.03 26.95
CA THR A 55 4.82 -2.63 28.29
C THR A 55 4.15 -1.75 29.33
N ARG A 56 3.41 -2.39 30.24
CA ARG A 56 2.83 -1.79 31.45
C ARG A 56 3.46 -2.35 32.73
N LEU A 57 4.63 -2.99 32.62
CA LEU A 57 5.29 -3.62 33.77
C LEU A 57 5.71 -2.59 34.82
N PRO A 58 5.48 -2.84 36.12
CA PRO A 58 5.86 -1.91 37.19
C PRO A 58 7.38 -1.85 37.42
N LYS A 59 8.12 -2.78 36.81
CA LYS A 59 9.58 -2.90 36.91
C LYS A 59 10.19 -3.07 35.52
N PRO A 60 11.49 -2.72 35.34
CA PRO A 60 12.19 -2.98 34.10
C PRO A 60 12.16 -4.48 33.75
N ALA A 61 12.15 -4.76 32.46
CA ALA A 61 12.19 -6.11 31.94
C ALA A 61 13.21 -6.23 30.82
N THR A 62 13.41 -7.45 30.35
CA THR A 62 14.35 -7.78 29.28
C THR A 62 13.65 -8.59 28.22
N LEU A 63 13.69 -8.13 26.98
CA LEU A 63 13.24 -8.85 25.79
C LEU A 63 14.41 -9.57 25.13
N TYR A 64 14.25 -10.86 24.85
CA TYR A 64 15.21 -11.69 24.13
C TYR A 64 14.76 -11.86 22.68
N LEU A 65 15.37 -11.12 21.75
CA LEU A 65 15.00 -11.09 20.34
C LEU A 65 15.19 -12.43 19.63
N ASN A 66 16.16 -13.24 20.06
CA ASN A 66 16.36 -14.61 19.54
C ASN A 66 15.23 -15.59 19.94
N ARG A 67 14.30 -15.15 20.79
CA ARG A 67 13.09 -15.88 21.20
C ARG A 67 11.82 -15.29 20.60
N VAL A 68 11.99 -14.32 19.69
CA VAL A 68 10.92 -13.72 18.90
C VAL A 68 11.08 -14.21 17.47
N GLU A 69 10.01 -14.77 16.91
CA GLU A 69 9.96 -15.29 15.56
C GLU A 69 9.00 -14.46 14.72
N LEU A 70 9.40 -14.11 13.50
CA LEU A 70 8.50 -13.57 12.49
C LEU A 70 7.97 -14.73 11.64
N VAL A 71 6.65 -14.82 11.50
CA VAL A 71 6.01 -15.89 10.73
C VAL A 71 5.13 -15.28 9.64
N ALA A 72 5.38 -15.65 8.39
CA ALA A 72 4.52 -15.33 7.26
C ALA A 72 3.55 -16.49 6.97
N ARG A 73 2.29 -16.18 6.71
CA ARG A 73 1.27 -17.16 6.33
C ARG A 73 0.49 -16.67 5.12
N PRO A 74 0.18 -17.51 4.13
CA PRO A 74 -0.76 -17.15 3.09
C PRO A 74 -2.08 -16.61 3.66
N ALA A 75 -2.55 -15.46 3.17
CA ALA A 75 -3.75 -14.80 3.68
C ALA A 75 -5.02 -15.65 3.49
N HIS A 76 -5.04 -16.54 2.52
CA HIS A 76 -6.16 -17.44 2.26
C HIS A 76 -6.20 -18.67 3.19
N GLN A 77 -5.15 -18.91 4.00
CA GLN A 77 -5.08 -20.03 4.94
C GLN A 77 -5.48 -19.57 6.35
N THR A 78 -6.72 -19.86 6.73
CA THR A 78 -7.27 -19.52 8.05
C THR A 78 -6.89 -20.51 9.15
N ASN A 79 -6.40 -21.71 8.78
CA ASN A 79 -5.97 -22.74 9.73
C ASN A 79 -4.51 -22.57 10.15
N VAL A 80 -4.22 -22.90 11.42
CA VAL A 80 -2.95 -22.66 12.15
C VAL A 80 -1.72 -23.42 11.57
N GLY A 81 -1.86 -24.19 10.49
CA GLY A 81 -0.81 -25.06 9.94
C GLY A 81 0.06 -24.41 8.85
N ARG A 82 1.40 -24.56 8.99
CA ARG A 82 2.49 -24.19 8.06
C ARG A 82 2.58 -22.71 7.66
N GLY A 83 2.99 -21.87 8.61
CA GLY A 83 3.62 -20.60 8.28
C GLY A 83 5.10 -20.80 7.90
N PHE A 84 5.65 -19.84 7.16
CA PHE A 84 7.07 -19.73 6.88
C PHE A 84 7.75 -18.93 7.99
N SER A 85 8.71 -19.55 8.66
CA SER A 85 9.59 -18.82 9.58
C SER A 85 10.46 -17.88 8.78
N LEU A 86 10.43 -16.60 9.12
CA LEU A 86 11.23 -15.57 8.50
C LEU A 86 12.35 -15.17 9.46
N GLN A 87 13.58 -15.20 8.96
CA GLN A 87 14.72 -14.73 9.72
C GLN A 87 14.67 -13.19 9.79
N ALA A 88 14.52 -12.68 11.01
CA ALA A 88 14.59 -11.25 11.29
C ALA A 88 16.02 -10.84 11.67
N GLU A 89 16.53 -9.78 11.05
CA GLU A 89 17.80 -9.13 11.35
C GLU A 89 17.52 -7.76 11.99
N TYR A 90 17.81 -7.61 13.27
CA TYR A 90 17.55 -6.40 14.04
C TYR A 90 18.72 -5.41 13.94
N TRP A 91 18.44 -4.11 13.79
CA TRP A 91 19.49 -3.10 13.60
C TRP A 91 20.30 -2.82 14.88
N GLY A 92 21.59 -2.55 14.70
CA GLY A 92 22.44 -1.90 15.69
C GLY A 92 22.87 -2.75 16.89
N LYS A 93 22.65 -4.06 16.90
CA LYS A 93 23.04 -4.89 18.06
C LYS A 93 23.54 -6.28 17.67
N GLU A 94 24.80 -6.52 18.02
CA GLU A 94 25.33 -7.85 18.31
C GLU A 94 24.66 -8.50 19.55
N ALA A 95 23.77 -7.78 20.26
CA ALA A 95 23.10 -8.26 21.46
C ALA A 95 21.65 -8.72 21.17
N PRO A 96 21.31 -10.01 21.39
CA PRO A 96 19.95 -10.55 21.25
C PRO A 96 18.99 -10.07 22.36
N VAL A 97 19.30 -8.97 23.04
CA VAL A 97 18.70 -8.55 24.30
C VAL A 97 18.36 -7.06 24.27
N VAL A 98 17.10 -6.74 24.57
CA VAL A 98 16.58 -5.36 24.59
C VAL A 98 16.00 -5.05 25.97
N PRO A 99 16.54 -4.05 26.68
CA PRO A 99 15.95 -3.62 27.95
C PRO A 99 14.61 -2.92 27.68
N LEU A 100 13.60 -3.27 28.47
CA LEU A 100 12.28 -2.66 28.47
C LEU A 100 12.13 -1.79 29.71
N PRO A 101 11.73 -0.52 29.58
CA PRO A 101 11.54 0.37 30.71
C PRO A 101 10.34 -0.07 31.56
N ALA A 102 10.35 0.29 32.84
CA ALA A 102 9.16 0.23 33.67
C ALA A 102 8.10 1.24 33.18
N ALA A 103 6.83 0.93 33.39
CA ALA A 103 5.72 1.84 33.18
C ALA A 103 5.88 3.12 34.02
N SER A 104 5.29 4.23 33.55
CA SER A 104 5.24 5.43 34.38
C SER A 104 4.38 5.19 35.62
N SER A 105 4.55 6.01 36.66
CA SER A 105 3.69 6.02 37.85
C SER A 105 2.21 6.25 37.55
N GLU A 106 1.91 6.77 36.35
CA GLU A 106 0.56 7.04 35.84
C GLU A 106 -0.04 5.84 35.08
N GLY A 107 0.68 4.72 34.95
CA GLY A 107 0.19 3.51 34.30
C GLY A 107 0.15 3.54 32.77
N PHE A 108 0.69 4.60 32.14
CA PHE A 108 0.78 4.67 30.68
C PHE A 108 1.79 3.64 30.14
N PRO A 109 1.43 2.90 29.07
CA PRO A 109 2.35 1.96 28.46
C PRO A 109 3.57 2.69 27.92
N LYS A 110 4.76 2.13 28.17
CA LYS A 110 5.98 2.56 27.50
C LYS A 110 6.16 1.74 26.23
N GLN A 111 6.53 2.41 25.14
CA GLN A 111 6.79 1.77 23.86
C GLN A 111 8.29 1.76 23.57
N VAL A 112 8.79 0.59 23.21
CA VAL A 112 10.12 0.43 22.61
C VAL A 112 9.92 0.00 21.18
N ARG A 113 10.53 0.74 20.25
CA ARG A 113 10.48 0.45 18.81
C ARG A 113 11.80 -0.14 18.38
N ILE A 114 11.74 -1.35 17.84
CA ILE A 114 12.92 -2.12 17.48
C ILE A 114 12.87 -2.32 15.96
N PRO A 115 13.64 -1.55 15.19
CA PRO A 115 13.67 -1.72 13.75
C PRO A 115 14.34 -3.04 13.37
N PHE A 116 13.73 -3.72 12.40
CA PHE A 116 14.23 -4.99 11.90
C PHE A 116 14.05 -5.13 10.40
N ARG A 117 14.78 -6.11 9.85
CA ARG A 117 14.72 -6.54 8.46
C ARG A 117 14.34 -8.00 8.41
N PHE A 118 13.80 -8.45 7.31
CA PHE A 118 13.70 -9.87 7.02
C PHE A 118 13.81 -10.10 5.53
N SER A 119 14.25 -11.30 5.17
CA SER A 119 14.17 -11.78 3.80
C SER A 119 12.84 -12.50 3.59
N TYR A 120 12.15 -12.18 2.50
CA TYR A 120 11.03 -12.98 1.99
C TYR A 120 11.51 -14.04 0.96
N ALA A 121 12.81 -14.27 0.84
CA ALA A 121 13.35 -15.35 0.02
C ALA A 121 12.75 -16.68 0.47
N GLY A 122 12.25 -17.47 -0.49
CA GLY A 122 11.55 -18.73 -0.22
C GLY A 122 10.03 -18.59 -0.06
N LEU A 123 9.49 -17.38 0.04
CA LEU A 123 8.04 -17.17 -0.08
C LEU A 123 7.62 -17.25 -1.56
N PRO A 124 6.62 -18.07 -1.91
CA PRO A 124 6.02 -18.05 -3.24
C PRO A 124 5.60 -16.63 -3.68
N PRO A 125 5.98 -16.18 -4.88
CA PRO A 125 5.55 -14.90 -5.40
C PRO A 125 4.09 -14.93 -5.87
N LYS A 126 3.54 -13.74 -6.16
CA LYS A 126 2.16 -13.48 -6.56
C LYS A 126 1.14 -13.86 -5.50
N GLU A 127 1.50 -13.72 -4.23
CA GLU A 127 0.69 -14.15 -3.11
C GLU A 127 0.65 -13.08 -2.02
N MET A 128 -0.46 -13.04 -1.28
CA MET A 128 -0.63 -12.18 -0.11
C MET A 128 -0.35 -12.99 1.15
N TYR A 129 0.45 -12.42 2.03
CA TYR A 129 0.87 -12.99 3.29
C TYR A 129 0.42 -12.12 4.45
N VAL A 130 0.05 -12.78 5.53
CA VAL A 130 -0.17 -12.19 6.84
C VAL A 130 1.09 -12.47 7.67
N LEU A 131 1.79 -11.40 8.02
CA LEU A 131 2.96 -11.42 8.88
C LEU A 131 2.52 -11.33 10.33
N THR A 132 2.98 -12.27 11.15
CA THR A 132 2.70 -12.32 12.59
C THR A 132 4.00 -12.42 13.36
N VAL A 133 4.03 -11.80 14.53
CA VAL A 133 5.11 -12.02 15.50
C VAL A 133 4.66 -13.14 16.44
N ARG A 134 5.58 -14.04 16.76
CA ARG A 134 5.44 -15.04 17.80
C ARG A 134 6.55 -14.86 18.82
N ALA A 135 6.22 -15.00 20.09
CA ALA A 135 7.20 -14.96 21.17
C ALA A 135 7.16 -16.29 21.92
N ALA A 136 8.35 -16.83 22.23
CA ALA A 136 8.44 -17.95 23.16
C ALA A 136 7.96 -17.52 24.56
N PRO A 137 7.52 -18.46 25.43
CA PRO A 137 7.04 -18.15 26.77
C PRO A 137 8.05 -17.38 27.64
N ASP A 138 9.34 -17.51 27.35
CA ASP A 138 10.47 -16.88 28.04
C ASP A 138 11.15 -15.78 27.19
N ALA A 139 10.46 -15.26 26.17
CA ALA A 139 10.97 -14.14 25.37
C ALA A 139 11.08 -12.85 26.18
N VAL A 140 10.27 -12.66 27.22
CA VAL A 140 10.36 -11.51 28.12
C VAL A 140 10.60 -11.98 29.55
N VAL A 141 11.57 -11.39 30.25
CA VAL A 141 11.90 -11.71 31.64
C VAL A 141 11.92 -10.44 32.47
N ALA A 142 11.20 -10.45 33.60
CA ALA A 142 11.21 -9.41 34.62
C ALA A 142 11.52 -10.04 35.98
N ASP A 143 12.43 -9.45 36.76
CA ASP A 143 12.87 -9.99 38.06
C ASP A 143 13.30 -11.48 38.02
N GLY A 144 13.90 -11.93 36.91
CA GLY A 144 14.32 -13.32 36.73
C GLY A 144 13.19 -14.32 36.42
N ALA A 145 11.94 -13.86 36.28
CA ALA A 145 10.80 -14.70 35.91
C ALA A 145 10.28 -14.36 34.49
N PRO A 146 9.84 -15.37 33.71
CA PRO A 146 9.16 -15.15 32.43
C PRO A 146 7.87 -14.34 32.59
N VAL A 147 7.64 -13.41 31.66
CA VAL A 147 6.40 -12.65 31.52
C VAL A 147 5.73 -13.05 30.21
N LEU A 148 4.44 -13.37 30.26
CA LEU A 148 3.67 -13.69 29.06
C LEU A 148 3.54 -12.44 28.18
N ALA A 149 4.09 -12.53 26.97
CA ALA A 149 3.91 -11.51 25.94
C ALA A 149 2.76 -11.93 25.01
N SER A 150 1.81 -11.04 24.80
CA SER A 150 0.75 -11.25 23.82
C SER A 150 1.12 -10.64 22.47
N THR A 151 0.71 -11.30 21.40
CA THR A 151 0.99 -10.88 20.02
C THR A 151 -0.34 -10.59 19.31
N TYR A 152 -0.57 -9.33 18.94
CA TYR A 152 -1.89 -8.88 18.48
C TYR A 152 -1.97 -8.47 17.01
N THR A 153 -0.85 -8.08 16.39
CA THR A 153 -0.92 -7.44 15.07
C THR A 153 -0.42 -8.31 13.95
N THR A 154 -1.17 -8.21 12.86
CA THR A 154 -0.90 -8.82 11.56
C THR A 154 -0.59 -7.72 10.55
N VAL A 155 0.58 -7.76 9.92
CA VAL A 155 0.87 -6.90 8.76
C VAL A 155 0.59 -7.71 7.50
N THR A 156 -0.22 -7.18 6.60
CA THR A 156 -0.50 -7.83 5.33
C THR A 156 0.49 -7.36 4.26
N LEU A 157 1.12 -8.30 3.57
CA LEU A 157 2.13 -8.08 2.54
C LEU A 157 1.75 -8.82 1.26
N TYR A 158 1.73 -8.14 0.13
CA TYR A 158 1.69 -8.78 -1.18
C TYR A 158 3.10 -8.83 -1.78
N ILE A 159 3.51 -10.03 -2.21
CA ILE A 159 4.81 -10.26 -2.86
C ILE A 159 4.55 -10.45 -4.36
N PRO A 160 4.91 -9.50 -5.24
CA PRO A 160 4.78 -9.71 -6.68
C PRO A 160 5.81 -10.74 -7.19
N ALA A 161 5.67 -11.19 -8.43
CA ALA A 161 6.76 -11.90 -9.10
C ALA A 161 7.88 -10.91 -9.42
N LEU A 162 8.90 -10.87 -8.57
CA LEU A 162 9.94 -9.85 -8.63
C LEU A 162 10.91 -10.11 -9.80
N PRO A 163 11.22 -9.08 -10.60
CA PRO A 163 12.45 -9.04 -11.37
C PRO A 163 13.65 -8.67 -10.48
N VAL A 164 14.85 -8.89 -11.00
CA VAL A 164 16.11 -8.43 -10.40
C VAL A 164 16.09 -6.89 -10.26
N PRO A 165 16.59 -6.30 -9.15
CA PRO A 165 16.72 -4.87 -9.00
C PRO A 165 17.35 -4.19 -10.22
N PRO A 166 16.73 -3.14 -10.78
CA PRO A 166 17.24 -2.48 -11.97
C PRO A 166 18.51 -1.70 -11.63
N LYS A 167 19.62 -2.03 -12.29
CA LYS A 167 20.85 -1.22 -12.24
C LYS A 167 20.61 0.14 -12.90
N ILE A 168 21.14 1.20 -12.28
CA ILE A 168 21.22 2.55 -12.88
C ILE A 168 22.30 2.49 -13.96
N ALA A 169 21.86 2.51 -15.21
CA ALA A 169 22.72 2.41 -16.39
C ALA A 169 22.14 3.23 -17.54
N GLU A 170 22.99 3.60 -18.50
CA GLU A 170 22.53 4.29 -19.72
C GLU A 170 21.45 3.46 -20.43
N GLY A 171 20.46 4.15 -20.99
CA GLY A 171 19.25 3.57 -21.55
C GLY A 171 18.18 3.17 -20.53
N ARG A 172 18.48 3.17 -19.21
CA ARG A 172 17.49 2.81 -18.17
C ARG A 172 16.33 3.81 -18.18
N PRO A 173 15.08 3.33 -18.32
CA PRO A 173 13.90 4.16 -18.15
C PRO A 173 13.52 4.33 -16.67
N PHE A 174 13.07 5.53 -16.34
CA PHE A 174 12.50 5.94 -15.07
C PHE A 174 11.15 6.62 -15.32
N PHE A 175 10.26 6.59 -14.34
CA PHE A 175 9.02 7.36 -14.36
C PHE A 175 9.08 8.42 -13.26
N CYS A 176 8.85 9.68 -13.63
CA CYS A 176 8.94 10.80 -12.69
C CYS A 176 7.62 10.95 -11.92
N VAL A 177 7.65 10.66 -10.62
CA VAL A 177 6.52 10.77 -9.71
C VAL A 177 6.96 11.59 -8.49
N PRO A 178 6.68 12.89 -8.49
CA PRO A 178 7.02 13.74 -7.37
C PRO A 178 5.97 13.57 -6.26
N LEU A 179 6.04 12.45 -5.54
CA LEU A 179 5.13 12.10 -4.44
C LEU A 179 5.53 12.74 -3.11
N THR A 180 6.83 12.96 -2.91
CA THR A 180 7.38 13.49 -1.67
C THR A 180 7.47 15.01 -1.71
N GLY A 181 7.46 15.64 -0.53
CA GLY A 181 7.74 17.08 -0.36
C GLY A 181 9.19 17.45 -0.56
N GLU A 182 10.01 16.46 -0.89
CA GLU A 182 11.39 16.65 -1.29
C GLU A 182 11.45 17.58 -2.50
N GLY A 183 12.51 18.38 -2.56
CA GLY A 183 12.74 19.28 -3.68
C GLY A 183 12.75 18.54 -5.01
N PHE A 184 12.58 19.28 -6.10
CA PHE A 184 12.76 18.79 -7.46
C PHE A 184 14.14 19.25 -7.95
N PRO A 185 15.23 18.48 -7.70
CA PRO A 185 16.61 19.00 -7.77
C PRO A 185 17.18 19.05 -9.19
N TYR A 186 16.38 18.69 -10.20
CA TYR A 186 16.84 18.57 -11.59
C TYR A 186 17.03 19.95 -12.23
N ARG A 187 18.14 20.11 -12.95
CA ARG A 187 18.50 21.35 -13.65
C ARG A 187 18.71 21.11 -15.13
N ASP A 188 18.60 22.13 -15.96
CA ASP A 188 19.02 22.08 -17.37
C ASP A 188 20.53 22.31 -17.53
N ALA A 189 21.01 22.33 -18.78
CA ALA A 189 22.43 22.52 -19.10
C ALA A 189 22.97 23.90 -18.68
N GLN A 190 22.09 24.88 -18.45
CA GLN A 190 22.43 26.22 -17.97
C GLN A 190 22.32 26.31 -16.43
N GLY A 191 22.02 25.22 -15.74
CA GLY A 191 21.86 25.17 -14.29
C GLY A 191 20.49 25.69 -13.80
N LYS A 192 19.54 25.98 -14.69
CA LYS A 192 18.20 26.45 -14.30
C LYS A 192 17.33 25.28 -13.85
N PRO A 193 16.50 25.42 -12.80
CA PRO A 193 15.59 24.36 -12.36
C PRO A 193 14.62 23.92 -13.46
N ILE A 194 14.44 22.61 -13.61
CA ILE A 194 13.45 22.04 -14.52
C ILE A 194 12.04 22.26 -13.95
N GLU A 195 11.14 22.80 -14.75
CA GLU A 195 9.75 23.03 -14.35
C GLU A 195 9.03 21.70 -14.11
N ARG A 196 8.58 21.44 -12.87
CA ARG A 196 7.88 20.20 -12.47
C ARG A 196 6.73 19.83 -13.42
N ARG A 197 5.94 20.79 -13.88
CA ARG A 197 4.81 20.55 -14.81
C ARG A 197 5.26 19.99 -16.17
N ARG A 198 6.47 20.31 -16.64
CA ARG A 198 7.02 19.79 -17.90
C ARG A 198 7.61 18.39 -17.75
N ALA A 199 7.84 17.95 -16.52
CA ALA A 199 8.76 16.87 -16.21
C ALA A 199 8.09 15.70 -15.46
N ALA A 200 7.15 16.00 -14.58
CA ALA A 200 6.39 15.02 -13.81
C ALA A 200 5.45 14.20 -14.69
N LEU A 201 5.18 12.97 -14.25
CA LEU A 201 4.31 11.98 -14.91
C LEU A 201 4.73 11.66 -16.34
N ARG A 202 6.05 11.66 -16.59
CA ARG A 202 6.67 11.34 -17.87
C ARG A 202 7.75 10.28 -17.70
N LYS A 203 8.06 9.61 -18.81
CA LYS A 203 9.22 8.73 -18.89
C LYS A 203 10.48 9.57 -18.99
N TRP A 204 11.47 9.24 -18.17
CA TRP A 204 12.82 9.76 -18.24
C TRP A 204 13.75 8.63 -18.64
N THR A 205 14.77 8.90 -19.43
CA THR A 205 15.75 7.89 -19.84
C THR A 205 17.12 8.42 -19.49
N LEU A 206 17.91 7.66 -18.72
CA LEU A 206 19.31 8.01 -18.46
C LEU A 206 20.08 7.89 -19.77
N VAL A 207 20.62 9.00 -20.25
CA VAL A 207 21.33 9.10 -21.54
C VAL A 207 22.81 8.93 -21.34
N ARG A 208 23.34 9.56 -20.29
CA ARG A 208 24.76 9.62 -20.05
C ARG A 208 25.06 9.73 -18.56
N ARG A 209 26.14 9.09 -18.12
CA ARG A 209 26.75 9.33 -16.80
C ARG A 209 28.17 9.87 -16.99
N THR A 210 28.46 11.04 -16.43
CA THR A 210 29.80 11.64 -16.45
C THR A 210 30.25 11.90 -15.01
N GLY A 211 31.09 11.01 -14.46
CA GLY A 211 31.41 11.03 -13.04
C GLY A 211 30.13 10.85 -12.20
N ASN A 212 29.81 11.88 -11.41
CA ASN A 212 28.63 11.96 -10.55
C ASN A 212 27.43 12.63 -11.24
N THR A 213 27.62 13.28 -12.39
CA THR A 213 26.50 13.92 -13.10
C THR A 213 25.75 12.91 -13.96
N LEU A 214 24.44 12.85 -13.78
CA LEU A 214 23.51 12.07 -14.59
C LEU A 214 22.73 12.98 -15.54
N GLU A 215 22.70 12.61 -16.82
CA GLU A 215 21.91 13.31 -17.84
C GLU A 215 20.70 12.48 -18.26
N PHE A 216 19.52 13.07 -18.24
CA PHE A 216 18.27 12.43 -18.60
C PHE A 216 17.62 13.07 -19.84
N ALA A 217 17.12 12.22 -20.73
CA ALA A 217 16.09 12.57 -21.71
C ALA A 217 14.74 12.59 -21.01
N ILE A 218 13.94 13.65 -21.18
CA ILE A 218 12.55 13.67 -20.73
C ILE A 218 11.65 13.48 -21.95
N GLU A 219 10.72 12.54 -21.85
CA GLU A 219 9.78 12.23 -22.94
C GLU A 219 8.92 13.43 -23.34
N GLY A 220 8.89 13.72 -24.64
CA GLY A 220 8.05 14.77 -25.22
C GLY A 220 8.55 16.19 -24.97
N THR A 221 9.84 16.36 -24.65
CA THR A 221 10.49 17.66 -24.52
C THR A 221 11.93 17.60 -25.06
N PRO A 222 12.45 18.67 -25.66
CA PRO A 222 13.84 18.75 -26.10
C PRO A 222 14.83 18.99 -24.95
N THR A 223 14.35 19.45 -23.79
CA THR A 223 15.21 19.79 -22.64
C THR A 223 15.79 18.55 -21.99
N ARG A 224 17.11 18.56 -21.74
CA ARG A 224 17.81 17.58 -20.90
C ARG A 224 17.76 18.00 -19.44
N ALA A 225 17.65 17.01 -18.56
CA ALA A 225 17.74 17.22 -17.12
C ALA A 225 19.04 16.62 -16.59
N TYR A 226 19.68 17.35 -15.69
CA TYR A 226 20.93 17.00 -15.06
C TYR A 226 20.72 16.88 -13.55
N TYR A 227 21.39 15.91 -12.95
CA TYR A 227 21.38 15.68 -11.51
C TYR A 227 22.77 15.25 -11.05
N GLU A 228 23.27 15.91 -10.01
CA GLU A 228 24.49 15.50 -9.31
C GLU A 228 24.15 14.37 -8.35
N TRP A 229 24.62 13.17 -8.67
CA TRP A 229 24.36 11.95 -7.94
C TRP A 229 25.60 11.52 -7.16
N ASP A 230 25.45 11.34 -5.86
CA ASP A 230 26.53 10.86 -4.97
C ASP A 230 26.90 9.38 -5.21
N GLY A 231 26.18 8.66 -6.08
CA GLY A 231 26.43 7.26 -6.40
C GLY A 231 25.81 6.27 -5.41
N ILE A 232 25.15 6.77 -4.38
CA ILE A 232 24.61 6.00 -3.25
C ILE A 232 23.12 6.29 -3.10
N SER A 233 22.64 7.52 -3.27
CA SER A 233 21.23 7.89 -3.05
C SER A 233 20.26 7.44 -4.14
N ASP A 234 18.96 7.36 -3.84
CA ASP A 234 17.95 7.25 -4.91
C ASP A 234 17.91 8.54 -5.71
N LEU A 235 17.44 8.40 -6.94
CA LEU A 235 17.11 9.55 -7.78
C LEU A 235 15.79 10.16 -7.28
N PRO A 236 15.80 11.38 -6.71
CA PRO A 236 14.61 11.96 -6.09
C PRO A 236 13.47 12.04 -7.10
N THR A 237 12.28 11.55 -6.75
CA THR A 237 11.09 11.52 -7.64
C THR A 237 11.20 10.64 -8.91
N LEU A 238 12.32 9.96 -9.18
CA LEU A 238 12.50 9.12 -10.36
C LEU A 238 12.50 7.65 -9.97
N LEU A 239 11.40 6.96 -10.32
CA LEU A 239 11.26 5.54 -10.01
C LEU A 239 11.69 4.70 -11.22
N PRO A 240 12.65 3.77 -11.10
CA PRO A 240 13.05 2.92 -12.22
C PRO A 240 11.87 2.15 -12.79
N MET A 241 11.72 2.11 -14.11
CA MET A 241 10.67 1.34 -14.75
C MET A 241 11.09 -0.11 -14.93
N ILE A 242 10.15 -1.01 -14.72
CA ILE A 242 10.29 -2.46 -14.89
C ILE A 242 9.47 -2.87 -16.12
N ASP A 243 10.09 -3.61 -17.03
CA ASP A 243 9.38 -4.26 -18.13
C ASP A 243 9.11 -5.73 -17.77
N GLU A 244 7.85 -6.14 -17.89
CA GLU A 244 7.43 -7.49 -17.59
C GLU A 244 6.18 -7.89 -18.41
N PRO A 245 5.90 -9.20 -18.58
CA PRO A 245 4.75 -9.67 -19.35
C PRO A 245 3.40 -9.11 -18.87
N THR A 246 3.19 -9.03 -17.56
CA THR A 246 1.93 -8.54 -16.96
C THR A 246 1.61 -7.11 -17.37
N VAL A 247 2.61 -6.21 -17.31
CA VAL A 247 2.48 -4.82 -17.73
C VAL A 247 2.15 -4.75 -19.22
N ARG A 248 2.83 -5.52 -20.07
CA ARG A 248 2.56 -5.54 -21.51
C ARG A 248 1.12 -5.95 -21.83
N GLN A 249 0.59 -6.96 -21.14
CA GLN A 249 -0.81 -7.40 -21.28
C GLN A 249 -1.79 -6.30 -20.84
N LEU A 250 -1.55 -5.70 -19.67
CA LEU A 250 -2.36 -4.58 -19.18
C LEU A 250 -2.36 -3.40 -20.13
N LYS A 251 -1.18 -3.00 -20.63
CA LYS A 251 -1.04 -1.91 -21.59
C LYS A 251 -1.83 -2.17 -22.87
N ALA A 252 -1.65 -3.35 -23.47
CA ALA A 252 -2.37 -3.73 -24.69
C ALA A 252 -3.90 -3.71 -24.52
N ARG A 253 -4.39 -4.05 -23.32
CA ARG A 253 -5.82 -4.14 -23.04
C ARG A 253 -6.44 -2.81 -22.59
N TYR A 254 -5.72 -1.98 -21.83
CA TYR A 254 -6.29 -0.84 -21.11
C TYR A 254 -5.74 0.52 -21.55
N GLU A 255 -4.50 0.64 -22.02
CA GLU A 255 -3.96 1.96 -22.40
C GLU A 255 -4.77 2.61 -23.54
N GLY A 256 -5.05 3.90 -23.36
CA GLY A 256 -5.88 4.68 -24.27
C GLY A 256 -7.39 4.41 -24.16
N LYS A 257 -7.83 3.40 -23.40
CA LYS A 257 -9.24 3.03 -23.23
C LYS A 257 -9.90 3.77 -22.08
N ARG A 258 -11.23 3.86 -22.14
CA ARG A 258 -12.07 4.31 -21.03
C ARG A 258 -12.32 3.14 -20.08
N VAL A 259 -12.24 3.43 -18.79
CA VAL A 259 -12.54 2.51 -17.71
C VAL A 259 -13.48 3.16 -16.70
N TRP A 260 -14.24 2.33 -16.01
CA TRP A 260 -15.10 2.70 -14.90
C TRP A 260 -14.62 2.01 -13.62
N GLY A 261 -14.68 2.71 -12.49
CA GLY A 261 -14.24 2.19 -11.20
C GLY A 261 -15.34 1.42 -10.46
N TYR A 262 -15.06 0.21 -9.96
CA TYR A 262 -15.98 -0.49 -9.06
C TYR A 262 -16.01 0.21 -7.70
N GLY A 263 -17.20 0.57 -7.21
CA GLY A 263 -17.37 1.35 -5.98
C GLY A 263 -17.08 2.85 -6.15
N GLY A 264 -16.64 3.27 -7.33
CA GLY A 264 -16.22 4.64 -7.63
C GLY A 264 -14.79 4.69 -8.17
N LEU A 265 -14.41 5.86 -8.69
CA LEU A 265 -13.07 6.07 -9.23
C LEU A 265 -12.30 7.01 -8.31
N SER A 266 -11.15 6.57 -7.81
CA SER A 266 -10.19 7.40 -7.08
C SER A 266 -8.93 7.65 -7.92
N ALA A 267 -8.28 8.78 -7.64
CA ALA A 267 -6.93 9.05 -8.12
C ALA A 267 -6.21 10.03 -7.20
N SER A 268 -4.90 9.89 -7.09
CA SER A 268 -4.02 10.93 -6.54
C SER A 268 -3.73 12.00 -7.60
N ALA A 269 -4.21 13.22 -7.37
CA ALA A 269 -3.87 14.39 -8.17
C ALA A 269 -2.48 14.90 -7.80
N VAL A 270 -1.55 14.92 -8.75
CA VAL A 270 -0.22 15.52 -8.58
C VAL A 270 -0.32 17.02 -8.75
N LEU A 271 0.04 17.79 -7.73
CA LEU A 271 -0.11 19.25 -7.71
C LEU A 271 1.21 19.97 -8.06
N PRO A 272 1.13 21.21 -8.59
CA PRO A 272 2.30 22.08 -8.65
C PRO A 272 2.77 22.47 -7.23
N PRO A 273 4.06 22.82 -7.05
CA PRO A 273 4.57 23.30 -5.76
C PRO A 273 3.78 24.51 -5.23
N PRO A 274 3.67 24.69 -3.90
CA PRO A 274 4.31 23.90 -2.84
C PRO A 274 3.56 22.61 -2.48
N SER A 275 2.38 22.35 -3.06
CA SER A 275 1.57 21.17 -2.75
C SER A 275 2.09 19.90 -3.44
N GLN A 276 1.90 18.74 -2.81
CA GLN A 276 2.42 17.47 -3.31
C GLN A 276 1.36 16.70 -4.09
N THR A 277 0.42 16.10 -3.35
CA THR A 277 -0.64 15.27 -3.89
C THR A 277 -1.91 15.43 -3.07
N VAL A 278 -3.06 15.33 -3.74
CA VAL A 278 -4.39 15.25 -3.10
C VAL A 278 -5.08 14.02 -3.66
N GLY A 279 -5.54 13.13 -2.79
CA GLY A 279 -6.43 12.04 -3.21
C GLY A 279 -7.80 12.61 -3.56
N LEU A 280 -8.35 12.23 -4.70
CA LEU A 280 -9.66 12.66 -5.19
C LEU A 280 -10.53 11.47 -5.55
N GLY A 281 -11.80 11.52 -5.14
CA GLY A 281 -12.85 10.63 -5.60
C GLY A 281 -13.67 11.32 -6.69
N PHE A 282 -13.96 10.64 -7.79
CA PHE A 282 -14.74 11.14 -8.93
C PHE A 282 -16.08 10.43 -9.10
N GLU A 283 -17.09 11.17 -9.59
CA GLU A 283 -18.45 10.69 -9.87
C GLU A 283 -18.48 9.21 -10.33
N LYS A 284 -19.17 8.36 -9.57
CA LYS A 284 -19.10 6.88 -9.72
C LYS A 284 -19.51 6.37 -11.11
N ASP A 285 -20.36 7.11 -11.82
CA ASP A 285 -20.88 6.74 -13.14
C ASP A 285 -20.01 7.24 -14.30
N LYS A 286 -19.01 8.09 -14.03
CA LYS A 286 -18.13 8.67 -15.05
C LYS A 286 -16.87 7.84 -15.23
N PRO A 287 -16.40 7.69 -16.49
CA PRO A 287 -15.17 6.96 -16.74
C PRO A 287 -13.92 7.80 -16.42
N ALA A 288 -12.77 7.14 -16.40
CA ALA A 288 -11.48 7.75 -16.69
C ALA A 288 -10.87 7.12 -17.94
N ARG A 289 -10.03 7.87 -18.65
CA ARG A 289 -9.17 7.30 -19.68
C ARG A 289 -7.84 6.87 -19.08
N ILE A 290 -7.43 5.63 -19.28
CA ILE A 290 -6.08 5.18 -18.93
C ILE A 290 -5.10 5.76 -19.93
N LEU A 291 -4.15 6.56 -19.46
CA LEU A 291 -3.13 7.16 -20.30
C LEU A 291 -1.88 6.29 -20.37
N ARG A 292 -1.51 5.69 -19.24
CA ARG A 292 -0.28 4.90 -19.11
C ARG A 292 -0.37 3.91 -17.97
N ILE A 293 0.23 2.74 -18.15
CA ILE A 293 0.46 1.74 -17.11
C ILE A 293 1.95 1.42 -17.09
N VAL A 294 2.59 1.59 -15.94
CA VAL A 294 4.01 1.25 -15.73
C VAL A 294 4.17 0.50 -14.43
N ARG A 295 5.05 -0.50 -14.40
CA ARG A 295 5.57 -1.04 -13.16
C ARG A 295 6.78 -0.21 -12.76
N VAL A 296 6.82 0.21 -11.51
CA VAL A 296 7.94 1.00 -10.98
C VAL A 296 8.65 0.23 -9.88
N TRP A 297 9.96 0.34 -9.84
CA TRP A 297 10.77 -0.18 -8.75
C TRP A 297 10.61 0.72 -7.54
N ARG A 298 9.83 0.27 -6.57
CA ARG A 298 9.65 0.92 -5.28
C ARG A 298 9.68 -0.15 -4.19
N PRO A 299 10.56 -0.01 -3.18
CA PRO A 299 10.77 -1.06 -2.20
C PRO A 299 9.53 -1.24 -1.33
N TRP A 300 8.83 -0.20 -0.90
CA TRP A 300 7.62 -0.35 -0.09
C TRP A 300 6.54 0.64 -0.51
N THR A 301 5.31 0.17 -0.65
CA THR A 301 4.14 1.01 -0.88
C THR A 301 2.98 0.46 -0.08
N ALA A 302 2.48 1.26 0.86
CA ALA A 302 1.20 1.00 1.51
C ALA A 302 0.10 1.28 0.49
N LEU A 303 -0.77 0.30 0.28
CA LEU A 303 -1.94 0.39 -0.58
C LEU A 303 -3.17 -0.02 0.21
N THR A 304 -4.29 0.59 -0.14
CA THR A 304 -5.62 0.08 0.23
C THR A 304 -6.12 -0.80 -0.90
N VAL A 305 -6.82 -1.88 -0.59
CA VAL A 305 -7.54 -2.61 -1.63
C VAL A 305 -8.73 -1.76 -2.08
N GLY A 306 -8.88 -1.44 -3.37
CA GLY A 306 -9.99 -0.64 -3.87
C GLY A 306 -9.92 0.88 -3.55
N SER A 307 -11.01 1.60 -3.82
CA SER A 307 -11.04 3.08 -3.76
C SER A 307 -11.24 3.61 -2.32
N MET A 308 -10.18 4.15 -1.73
CA MET A 308 -10.14 4.75 -0.38
C MET A 308 -11.18 5.87 -0.15
N LEU A 309 -11.60 6.60 -1.20
CA LEU A 309 -12.40 7.83 -1.06
C LEU A 309 -13.91 7.66 -1.21
N TYR A 310 -14.38 6.46 -1.57
CA TYR A 310 -15.80 6.17 -1.72
C TYR A 310 -16.35 5.20 -0.69
N ILE A 311 -15.46 4.48 -0.03
CA ILE A 311 -15.80 3.36 0.84
C ILE A 311 -15.41 3.69 2.28
N GLY A 312 -15.00 4.93 2.59
CA GLY A 312 -14.20 5.19 3.79
C GLY A 312 -12.79 4.65 3.55
N GLY A 313 -11.78 5.30 4.12
CA GLY A 313 -10.44 4.71 4.11
C GLY A 313 -10.56 3.32 4.73
N ARG A 314 -10.20 2.29 3.96
CA ARG A 314 -10.10 0.93 4.51
C ARG A 314 -8.85 0.94 5.37
N ASP A 315 -8.98 0.75 6.69
CA ASP A 315 -7.84 0.62 7.60
C ASP A 315 -7.08 -0.71 7.35
N ASP A 316 -7.62 -1.56 6.48
CA ASP A 316 -6.91 -2.66 5.82
C ASP A 316 -5.93 -2.14 4.75
N PHE A 317 -4.86 -1.52 5.21
CA PHE A 317 -3.68 -1.32 4.39
C PHE A 317 -2.93 -2.65 4.25
N PHE A 318 -2.43 -2.90 3.05
CA PHE A 318 -1.41 -3.91 2.83
C PHE A 318 -0.22 -3.27 2.16
N TYR A 319 0.95 -3.87 2.35
CA TYR A 319 2.16 -3.41 1.72
C TYR A 319 2.42 -4.23 0.46
N THR A 320 2.94 -3.57 -0.57
CA THR A 320 3.45 -4.24 -1.76
C THR A 320 4.81 -3.70 -2.11
N HIS A 321 5.62 -4.56 -2.72
CA HIS A 321 6.76 -4.14 -3.51
C HIS A 321 6.28 -3.76 -4.91
N GLN A 322 7.00 -2.84 -5.56
CA GLN A 322 6.91 -2.58 -6.99
C GLN A 322 5.46 -2.44 -7.49
N PRO A 323 4.74 -1.39 -7.10
CA PRO A 323 3.37 -1.21 -7.54
C PRO A 323 3.31 -0.96 -9.06
N LEU A 324 2.18 -1.31 -9.64
CA LEU A 324 1.72 -0.72 -10.89
C LEU A 324 1.33 0.73 -10.61
N LEU A 325 1.91 1.66 -11.35
CA LEU A 325 1.46 3.03 -11.43
C LEU A 325 0.63 3.21 -12.69
N VAL A 326 -0.57 3.72 -12.50
CA VAL A 326 -1.55 3.96 -13.55
C VAL A 326 -1.77 5.46 -13.67
N GLN A 327 -1.35 6.05 -14.77
CA GLN A 327 -1.70 7.43 -15.10
C GLN A 327 -3.07 7.44 -15.78
N LEU A 328 -3.98 8.27 -15.28
CA LEU A 328 -5.35 8.32 -15.77
C LEU A 328 -5.85 9.75 -15.94
N LEU A 329 -6.93 9.89 -16.71
CA LEU A 329 -7.62 11.17 -16.93
C LEU A 329 -9.10 10.99 -16.57
N PRO A 330 -9.51 11.33 -15.34
CA PRO A 330 -10.90 11.28 -14.91
C PRO A 330 -11.79 12.20 -15.76
N GLU A 331 -12.97 11.74 -16.18
CA GLU A 331 -13.96 12.52 -16.94
C GLU A 331 -15.08 13.10 -16.07
N GLY A 332 -15.23 12.61 -14.84
CA GLY A 332 -16.19 13.13 -13.88
C GLY A 332 -15.68 14.32 -13.06
N ARG A 333 -16.61 14.93 -12.31
CA ARG A 333 -16.32 15.91 -11.26
C ARG A 333 -15.73 15.21 -10.05
N ALA A 334 -14.86 15.92 -9.32
CA ALA A 334 -14.39 15.45 -8.04
C ALA A 334 -15.50 15.65 -6.98
N MET A 335 -15.76 14.62 -6.19
CA MET A 335 -16.85 14.55 -5.20
C MET A 335 -16.33 14.44 -3.76
N ALA A 336 -15.09 13.98 -3.59
CA ALA A 336 -14.43 13.85 -2.30
C ALA A 336 -12.93 14.10 -2.45
N ALA A 337 -12.30 14.58 -1.38
CA ALA A 337 -10.86 14.76 -1.33
C ALA A 337 -10.28 14.37 0.02
N VAL A 338 -9.04 13.89 0.01
CA VAL A 338 -8.19 13.72 1.20
C VAL A 338 -6.81 14.28 0.89
N GLY A 339 -6.28 15.08 1.81
CA GLY A 339 -4.94 15.65 1.67
C GLY A 339 -4.31 15.82 3.05
N VAL A 340 -3.30 15.03 3.36
CA VAL A 340 -2.57 15.12 4.63
C VAL A 340 -1.64 16.35 4.64
N ASN A 341 -1.14 16.75 3.46
CA ASN A 341 -0.11 17.79 3.30
C ASN A 341 -0.49 18.89 2.30
N ALA A 342 -1.77 19.00 1.94
CA ALA A 342 -2.27 20.06 1.07
C ALA A 342 -3.09 21.05 1.89
N GLY A 343 -2.77 22.35 1.78
CA GLY A 343 -3.60 23.39 2.38
C GLY A 343 -5.04 23.32 1.83
N ILE A 344 -6.02 23.70 2.65
CA ILE A 344 -7.45 23.65 2.32
C ILE A 344 -7.73 24.33 0.97
N GLU A 345 -7.13 25.50 0.72
CA GLU A 345 -7.28 26.22 -0.56
C GLU A 345 -6.78 25.43 -1.78
N ALA A 346 -5.73 24.60 -1.63
CA ALA A 346 -5.24 23.75 -2.72
C ALA A 346 -6.22 22.61 -2.99
N ILE A 347 -6.79 22.02 -1.92
CA ILE A 347 -7.83 20.99 -2.01
C ILE A 347 -9.08 21.55 -2.70
N GLU A 348 -9.59 22.70 -2.27
CA GLU A 348 -10.78 23.34 -2.86
C GLU A 348 -10.58 23.68 -4.35
N ARG A 349 -9.42 24.24 -4.72
CA ARG A 349 -9.10 24.54 -6.11
C ARG A 349 -9.07 23.28 -6.96
N VAL A 350 -8.34 22.24 -6.54
CA VAL A 350 -8.27 21.00 -7.33
C VAL A 350 -9.62 20.28 -7.36
N MET A 351 -10.43 20.33 -6.31
CA MET A 351 -11.79 19.79 -6.31
C MET A 351 -12.69 20.48 -7.35
N SER A 352 -12.63 21.82 -7.41
CA SER A 352 -13.48 22.59 -8.32
C SER A 352 -13.11 22.43 -9.80
N GLN A 353 -11.81 22.38 -10.13
CA GLN A 353 -11.33 22.21 -11.50
C GLN A 353 -10.12 21.27 -11.56
N PRO A 354 -10.31 19.95 -11.36
CA PRO A 354 -9.21 19.00 -11.19
C PRO A 354 -8.19 19.06 -12.34
N ARG A 355 -8.67 19.06 -13.58
CA ARG A 355 -7.83 19.05 -14.78
C ARG A 355 -7.03 20.34 -15.00
N ARG A 356 -7.46 21.46 -14.40
CA ARG A 356 -6.76 22.74 -14.53
C ARG A 356 -5.60 22.84 -13.54
N TYR A 357 -5.87 22.42 -12.30
CA TYR A 357 -4.97 22.63 -11.17
C TYR A 357 -4.03 21.44 -10.90
N ALA A 358 -4.39 20.23 -11.33
CA ALA A 358 -3.47 19.09 -11.30
C ALA A 358 -2.50 19.12 -12.50
N ILE A 359 -1.28 18.61 -12.29
CA ILE A 359 -0.35 18.24 -13.37
C ILE A 359 -0.87 16.97 -14.07
N GLY A 360 -1.44 16.05 -13.30
CA GLY A 360 -2.11 14.85 -13.78
C GLY A 360 -2.57 13.97 -12.61
N PHE A 361 -3.12 12.81 -12.94
CA PHE A 361 -3.69 11.89 -11.96
C PHE A 361 -3.01 10.53 -12.07
N ILE A 362 -2.74 9.93 -10.92
CA ILE A 362 -2.17 8.60 -10.81
C ILE A 362 -2.93 7.78 -9.79
N GLU A 363 -2.95 6.46 -9.99
CA GLU A 363 -3.36 5.49 -8.98
C GLU A 363 -2.28 4.41 -8.90
N LEU A 364 -2.12 3.81 -7.72
CA LEU A 364 -1.19 2.71 -7.48
C LEU A 364 -1.97 1.43 -7.24
N HIS A 365 -1.53 0.33 -7.84
CA HIS A 365 -2.09 -1.00 -7.65
C HIS A 365 -0.97 -2.01 -7.37
N ALA A 366 -1.27 -3.06 -6.61
CA ALA A 366 -0.27 -4.07 -6.29
C ALA A 366 0.15 -4.91 -7.50
N ASP A 367 -0.82 -5.37 -8.28
CA ASP A 367 -0.59 -6.20 -9.46
C ASP A 367 -1.86 -6.27 -10.33
N LEU A 368 -1.85 -7.15 -11.32
CA LEU A 368 -2.97 -7.43 -12.22
C LEU A 368 -4.30 -7.65 -11.48
N TRP A 369 -4.31 -8.45 -10.41
CA TRP A 369 -5.54 -8.79 -9.69
C TRP A 369 -6.22 -7.56 -9.08
N ASP A 370 -5.42 -6.66 -8.48
CA ASP A 370 -5.87 -5.44 -7.82
C ASP A 370 -6.32 -4.39 -8.86
N PHE A 371 -5.53 -4.24 -9.93
CA PHE A 371 -5.86 -3.37 -11.06
C PHE A 371 -7.19 -3.78 -11.71
N GLU A 372 -7.35 -5.06 -12.05
CA GLU A 372 -8.56 -5.52 -12.72
C GLU A 372 -9.78 -5.44 -11.81
N ARG A 373 -9.63 -5.61 -10.50
CA ARG A 373 -10.72 -5.38 -9.53
C ARG A 373 -11.14 -3.93 -9.44
N SER A 374 -10.19 -3.02 -9.56
CA SER A 374 -10.46 -1.59 -9.53
C SER A 374 -11.25 -1.15 -10.76
N TYR A 375 -10.94 -1.69 -11.94
CA TYR A 375 -11.47 -1.18 -13.21
C TYR A 375 -12.31 -2.15 -14.04
N SER A 376 -13.30 -1.59 -14.73
CA SER A 376 -14.09 -2.25 -15.77
C SER A 376 -13.91 -1.51 -17.11
N LEU A 377 -13.69 -2.25 -18.20
CA LEU A 377 -13.76 -1.72 -19.57
C LEU A 377 -15.21 -1.54 -20.05
N GLN A 378 -16.17 -2.12 -19.34
CA GLN A 378 -17.58 -2.03 -19.66
C GLN A 378 -18.25 -0.97 -18.80
N SER A 379 -19.08 -0.14 -19.44
CA SER A 379 -19.88 0.86 -18.77
C SER A 379 -20.89 0.18 -17.83
N PRO A 380 -21.08 0.67 -16.59
CA PRO A 380 -22.11 0.14 -15.71
C PRO A 380 -23.52 0.36 -16.29
N TYR A 381 -23.72 1.38 -17.15
CA TYR A 381 -24.98 1.57 -17.86
C TYR A 381 -25.26 0.47 -18.87
N GLU A 382 -24.26 0.04 -19.64
CA GLU A 382 -24.39 -1.06 -20.60
C GLU A 382 -24.62 -2.38 -19.87
N LEU A 383 -23.83 -2.64 -18.82
CA LEU A 383 -24.00 -3.79 -17.94
C LEU A 383 -25.41 -3.84 -17.34
N SER A 384 -25.94 -2.70 -16.91
CA SER A 384 -27.27 -2.62 -16.28
C SER A 384 -28.43 -3.11 -17.15
N ARG A 385 -28.24 -3.19 -18.48
CA ARG A 385 -29.24 -3.74 -19.41
C ARG A 385 -29.51 -5.23 -19.17
N ARG A 386 -28.52 -5.98 -18.68
CA ARG A 386 -28.66 -7.42 -18.34
C ARG A 386 -29.05 -7.67 -16.87
N TRP A 387 -29.25 -6.60 -16.12
CA TRP A 387 -29.61 -6.68 -14.71
C TRP A 387 -31.12 -6.80 -14.52
N SER A 388 -31.56 -7.36 -13.40
CA SER A 388 -32.97 -7.31 -13.00
C SER A 388 -33.38 -5.87 -12.63
N ALA A 389 -34.69 -5.62 -12.51
CA ALA A 389 -35.18 -4.31 -12.06
C ALA A 389 -34.67 -3.96 -10.64
N THR A 390 -34.61 -4.95 -9.75
CA THR A 390 -34.06 -4.82 -8.39
C THR A 390 -32.59 -4.44 -8.41
N GLU A 391 -31.78 -5.13 -9.21
CA GLU A 391 -30.34 -4.85 -9.34
C GLU A 391 -30.08 -3.45 -9.91
N ARG A 392 -30.83 -3.03 -10.94
CA ARG A 392 -30.71 -1.67 -11.49
C ARG A 392 -31.07 -0.61 -10.47
N ARG A 393 -32.12 -0.83 -9.68
CA ARG A 393 -32.54 0.09 -8.62
C ARG A 393 -31.45 0.21 -7.56
N ALA A 394 -30.97 -0.93 -7.05
CA ALA A 394 -29.91 -1.01 -6.05
C ALA A 394 -28.64 -0.27 -6.48
N TRP A 395 -28.17 -0.50 -7.71
CA TRP A 395 -27.00 0.20 -8.23
C TRP A 395 -27.21 1.72 -8.32
N ARG A 396 -28.37 2.17 -8.80
CA ARG A 396 -28.66 3.61 -8.96
C ARG A 396 -28.84 4.33 -7.63
N SER A 397 -29.48 3.69 -6.64
CA SER A 397 -29.64 4.28 -5.31
C SER A 397 -28.39 4.14 -4.44
N GLY A 398 -27.51 3.19 -4.76
CA GLY A 398 -26.39 2.81 -3.90
C GLY A 398 -26.82 1.97 -2.70
N GLU A 399 -28.07 1.51 -2.66
CA GLU A 399 -28.61 0.72 -1.55
C GLU A 399 -28.59 -0.78 -1.88
N LEU A 400 -28.13 -1.59 -0.94
CA LEU A 400 -28.15 -3.04 -1.08
C LEU A 400 -29.59 -3.58 -1.06
N ALA A 401 -29.82 -4.65 -1.81
CA ALA A 401 -31.10 -5.34 -1.87
C ALA A 401 -30.90 -6.86 -1.92
N LYS A 402 -31.81 -7.63 -1.31
CA LYS A 402 -31.76 -9.10 -1.40
C LYS A 402 -31.88 -9.56 -2.86
N GLY A 403 -31.14 -10.60 -3.21
CA GLY A 403 -31.14 -11.20 -4.55
C GLY A 403 -30.24 -10.53 -5.59
N ILE A 404 -29.52 -9.45 -5.25
CA ILE A 404 -28.54 -8.86 -6.18
C ILE A 404 -27.27 -9.72 -6.26
N ARG A 405 -26.64 -9.74 -7.43
CA ARG A 405 -25.36 -10.44 -7.66
C ARG A 405 -24.18 -9.72 -7.01
N HIS A 406 -23.10 -10.47 -6.74
CA HIS A 406 -21.79 -9.93 -6.37
C HIS A 406 -21.32 -8.77 -7.26
N GLU A 407 -21.50 -8.86 -8.58
CA GLU A 407 -21.12 -7.79 -9.51
C GLU A 407 -21.83 -6.46 -9.19
N VAL A 408 -23.12 -6.52 -8.85
CA VAL A 408 -23.92 -5.32 -8.53
C VAL A 408 -23.47 -4.75 -7.18
N VAL A 409 -23.21 -5.61 -6.19
CA VAL A 409 -22.61 -5.19 -4.91
C VAL A 409 -21.26 -4.49 -5.15
N ALA A 410 -20.39 -5.06 -5.98
CA ALA A 410 -19.09 -4.46 -6.28
C ALA A 410 -19.21 -3.12 -7.01
N TRP A 411 -20.25 -2.89 -7.81
CA TRP A 411 -20.50 -1.56 -8.38
C TRP A 411 -20.94 -0.53 -7.33
N ILE A 412 -21.62 -0.96 -6.28
CA ILE A 412 -22.08 -0.09 -5.19
C ILE A 412 -20.93 0.23 -4.22
N LEU A 413 -20.24 -0.81 -3.74
CA LEU A 413 -19.30 -0.77 -2.60
C LEU A 413 -17.84 -1.12 -2.98
N GLY A 414 -17.55 -1.44 -4.23
CA GLY A 414 -16.27 -2.03 -4.61
C GLY A 414 -16.15 -3.51 -4.21
N TRP A 415 -15.10 -4.17 -4.67
CA TRP A 415 -14.77 -5.54 -4.25
C TRP A 415 -14.27 -5.56 -2.80
N PRO A 416 -14.56 -6.61 -2.01
CA PRO A 416 -14.11 -6.73 -0.62
C PRO A 416 -12.57 -6.73 -0.54
N PRO A 417 -11.93 -6.33 0.57
CA PRO A 417 -10.47 -6.28 0.71
C PRO A 417 -9.77 -7.65 0.67
N ASP A 418 -10.50 -8.78 0.65
CA ASP A 418 -9.92 -10.11 0.51
C ASP A 418 -9.00 -10.23 -0.73
N TYR A 419 -7.91 -10.98 -0.60
CA TYR A 419 -7.01 -11.27 -1.72
C TYR A 419 -7.64 -12.23 -2.74
N GLY A 420 -7.42 -11.97 -4.03
CA GLY A 420 -7.86 -12.84 -5.13
C GLY A 420 -8.38 -12.08 -6.35
N THR A 421 -8.67 -12.82 -7.42
CA THR A 421 -9.32 -12.27 -8.63
C THR A 421 -10.81 -12.02 -8.41
N LYS A 422 -11.47 -11.30 -9.33
CA LYS A 422 -12.94 -11.14 -9.27
C LYS A 422 -13.69 -12.47 -9.20
N ASP A 423 -13.20 -13.50 -9.87
CA ASP A 423 -13.87 -14.80 -9.92
C ASP A 423 -13.64 -15.60 -8.65
N ASP A 424 -12.47 -15.47 -8.02
CA ASP A 424 -12.24 -16.04 -6.69
C ASP A 424 -13.19 -15.42 -5.66
N LEU A 425 -13.34 -14.09 -5.69
CA LEU A 425 -14.22 -13.38 -4.76
C LEU A 425 -15.70 -13.72 -4.96
N LYS A 426 -16.16 -13.95 -6.20
CA LYS A 426 -17.55 -14.38 -6.47
C LYS A 426 -17.86 -15.79 -5.93
N ARG A 427 -16.85 -16.60 -5.63
CA ARG A 427 -17.03 -17.94 -5.02
C ARG A 427 -17.20 -17.87 -3.51
N LEU A 428 -16.92 -16.72 -2.89
CA LEU A 428 -17.10 -16.53 -1.46
C LEU A 428 -18.57 -16.29 -1.12
N ASP A 429 -19.05 -17.03 -0.11
CA ASP A 429 -20.38 -16.85 0.46
C ASP A 429 -20.43 -15.73 1.52
N LEU A 430 -19.27 -15.19 1.92
CA LEU A 430 -19.15 -14.08 2.86
C LEU A 430 -18.13 -13.08 2.31
N TRP A 431 -18.53 -11.81 2.23
CA TRP A 431 -17.63 -10.69 2.02
C TRP A 431 -17.60 -9.84 3.27
N VAL A 432 -16.42 -9.60 3.82
CA VAL A 432 -16.21 -8.73 4.98
C VAL A 432 -15.60 -7.43 4.49
N TYR A 433 -16.16 -6.31 4.94
CA TYR A 433 -15.62 -4.98 4.73
C TYR A 433 -15.39 -4.36 6.10
N PRO A 434 -14.14 -4.25 6.59
CA PRO A 434 -13.90 -3.77 7.94
C PRO A 434 -14.27 -2.30 8.12
N ASP A 435 -14.22 -1.47 7.07
CA ASP A 435 -14.47 -0.04 7.18
C ASP A 435 -15.31 0.51 6.02
N VAL A 436 -16.65 0.59 6.16
CA VAL A 436 -17.53 1.29 5.21
C VAL A 436 -18.66 2.07 5.88
N PRO A 437 -18.52 3.39 6.06
CA PRO A 437 -18.12 4.05 7.34
C PRO A 437 -18.18 3.25 8.66
N PHE A 438 -18.73 2.04 8.64
CA PHE A 438 -18.85 1.05 9.70
C PHE A 438 -18.44 -0.31 9.12
N PRO A 439 -17.93 -1.25 9.92
CA PRO A 439 -17.71 -2.61 9.47
C PRO A 439 -18.99 -3.22 8.89
N ALA A 440 -18.88 -3.96 7.79
CA ALA A 440 -20.00 -4.56 7.10
C ALA A 440 -19.70 -6.00 6.68
N GLU A 441 -20.67 -6.88 6.89
CA GLU A 441 -20.62 -8.28 6.46
C GLU A 441 -21.74 -8.54 5.46
N LEU A 442 -21.40 -9.08 4.29
CA LEU A 442 -22.35 -9.40 3.23
C LEU A 442 -22.37 -10.91 2.99
N TYR A 443 -23.54 -11.50 3.14
CA TYR A 443 -23.75 -12.94 3.02
C TYR A 443 -24.41 -13.29 1.71
N PHE A 444 -23.84 -14.23 0.98
CA PHE A 444 -24.30 -14.72 -0.29
C PHE A 444 -24.74 -16.18 -0.20
N ARG A 445 -25.70 -16.55 -1.05
CA ARG A 445 -26.08 -17.94 -1.29
C ARG A 445 -26.31 -18.12 -2.77
N ASN A 446 -25.62 -19.08 -3.39
CA ASN A 446 -25.69 -19.31 -4.84
C ASN A 446 -25.41 -18.05 -5.67
N GLY A 447 -24.42 -17.24 -5.26
CA GLY A 447 -24.03 -16.01 -5.97
C GLY A 447 -24.97 -14.81 -5.80
N ARG A 448 -25.87 -14.85 -4.80
CA ARG A 448 -26.91 -13.84 -4.55
C ARG A 448 -26.86 -13.34 -3.12
N LEU A 449 -26.91 -12.03 -2.93
CA LEU A 449 -26.93 -11.41 -1.60
C LEU A 449 -28.22 -11.80 -0.86
N VAL A 450 -28.10 -12.38 0.33
CA VAL A 450 -29.27 -12.83 1.14
C VAL A 450 -29.41 -12.06 2.45
N ARG A 451 -28.31 -11.58 3.01
CA ARG A 451 -28.24 -10.82 4.25
C ARG A 451 -27.04 -9.88 4.22
N TRP A 452 -27.13 -8.76 4.91
CA TRP A 452 -26.00 -7.90 5.21
C TRP A 452 -26.17 -7.30 6.59
N GLU A 453 -25.05 -7.01 7.25
CA GLU A 453 -25.00 -6.38 8.56
C GLU A 453 -24.02 -5.22 8.50
N PHE A 454 -24.42 -4.06 9.05
CA PHE A 454 -23.55 -2.90 9.23
C PHE A 454 -23.40 -2.70 10.74
N HIS A 455 -22.18 -2.84 11.24
CA HIS A 455 -21.84 -2.67 12.65
C HIS A 455 -21.75 -1.19 12.99
N ARG A 456 -22.91 -0.53 13.15
CA ARG A 456 -22.95 0.87 13.59
C ARG A 456 -22.38 0.99 15.00
N LEU A 457 -21.61 2.05 15.25
CA LEU A 457 -21.36 2.50 16.63
C LEU A 457 -22.72 2.90 17.27
N PRO A 458 -22.96 2.54 18.54
CA PRO A 458 -24.23 2.80 19.24
C PRO A 458 -24.60 4.28 19.31
#